data_AF-A0A1F4TLW8-F1
#
_entry.id   AF-A0A1F4TLW8-F1
#
_cell.length_a   1.000
_cell.length_b   1.000
_cell.length_c   1.000
_cell.angle_alpha   90.00
_cell.angle_beta   90.00
_cell.angle_gamma   90.00
#
_symmetry.space_group_name_H-M   'P 1'
#
loop_
_entity.id
_entity.type
_entity.pdbx_description
1 polymer ?
#
loop_
_entity_poly.entity_id
_entity_poly.type
_entity_poly.pdbx_seq_one_letter_code
_entity_poly.pdbx_strand_id
1 'polypeptide(L)' 'MTSDLEARLKRHNAGYERSTRKRIPFRLLHTEVCSTRQEAREKEKYFKSGFGRELIKGLLVK' A
#
# COMPACT_ATOMS: atom_id res chain seq x y z
N MET A 1 -2.67 -1.87 5.95
CA MET A 1 -2.71 -3.33 6.22
C MET A 1 -4.02 -3.93 5.72
N THR A 2 -3.99 -5.15 5.17
CA THR A 2 -5.18 -5.89 4.74
C THR A 2 -4.90 -7.39 4.82
N SER A 3 -5.94 -8.21 4.99
CA SER A 3 -5.87 -9.67 4.90
C SER A 3 -6.11 -10.19 3.48
N ASP A 4 -6.67 -9.34 2.60
CA ASP A 4 -6.94 -9.68 1.20
C ASP A 4 -6.48 -8.52 0.30
N LEU A 5 -5.29 -8.72 -0.27
CA LEU A 5 -4.65 -7.75 -1.14
C LEU A 5 -5.40 -7.58 -2.46
N GLU A 6 -5.90 -8.68 -3.04
CA GLU A 6 -6.51 -8.68 -4.35
C GLU A 6 -7.86 -7.96 -4.33
N ALA A 7 -8.72 -8.29 -3.37
CA ALA A 7 -10.00 -7.62 -3.18
C ALA A 7 -9.81 -6.12 -2.91
N ARG A 8 -8.79 -5.76 -2.10
CA ARG A 8 -8.47 -4.36 -1.81
C ARG A 8 -8.04 -3.61 -3.06
N LEU A 9 -7.15 -4.17 -3.87
CA LEU A 9 -6.67 -3.53 -5.10
C LEU A 9 -7.82 -3.36 -6.10
N LYS A 10 -8.65 -4.39 -6.31
CA LYS A 10 -9.85 -4.32 -7.16
C LYS A 10 -10.80 -3.22 -6.69
N ARG A 11 -11.11 -3.16 -5.39
CA ARG A 11 -12.02 -2.14 -4.82
C ARG A 11 -11.49 -0.71 -4.98
N HIS A 12 -10.20 -0.48 -4.75
CA HIS A 12 -9.60 0.84 -4.95
C HIS A 12 -9.61 1.25 -6.42
N ASN A 13 -9.25 0.34 -7.33
CA ASN A 13 -9.24 0.62 -8.77
C ASN A 13 -10.64 0.77 -9.39
N ALA A 14 -11.65 0.15 -8.79
CA ALA A 14 -13.06 0.40 -9.14
C ALA A 14 -13.60 1.73 -8.57
N GLY A 15 -12.80 2.48 -7.81
CA GLY A 15 -13.16 3.81 -7.35
C GLY A 15 -14.17 3.85 -6.20
N TYR A 16 -14.37 2.75 -5.47
CA TYR A 16 -15.32 2.71 -4.34
C TYR A 16 -14.91 3.61 -3.17
N GLU A 17 -13.63 3.98 -3.08
CA GLU A 17 -13.10 4.73 -1.96
C GLU A 17 -13.05 6.24 -2.29
N ARG A 18 -13.94 7.03 -1.67
CA ARG A 18 -14.15 8.46 -1.98
C ARG A 18 -12.86 9.27 -1.98
N SER A 19 -11.96 9.00 -1.03
CA SER A 19 -10.69 9.72 -0.86
C SER A 19 -9.65 9.40 -1.94
N THR A 20 -9.70 8.20 -2.54
CA THR A 20 -8.68 7.71 -3.47
C THR A 20 -9.19 7.55 -4.91
N ARG A 21 -10.50 7.59 -5.14
CA ARG A 21 -11.16 7.43 -6.45
C ARG A 21 -10.62 8.37 -7.53
N LYS A 22 -10.18 9.59 -7.18
CA LYS A 22 -9.65 10.57 -8.15
C LYS A 22 -8.24 10.24 -8.66
N ARG A 23 -7.57 9.23 -8.10
CA ARG A 23 -6.16 8.88 -8.40
C ARG A 23 -6.00 7.47 -8.98
N ILE A 24 -7.10 6.85 -9.41
CA ILE A 24 -7.10 5.56 -10.10
C ILE A 24 -6.59 5.73 -11.55
N PRO A 25 -5.96 4.71 -12.15
CA PRO A 25 -5.69 3.39 -11.60
C PRO A 25 -4.43 3.34 -10.70
N PHE A 26 -4.50 2.57 -9.61
CA PHE A 26 -3.37 2.24 -8.76
C PHE A 26 -2.62 1.02 -9.29
N ARG A 27 -1.29 1.15 -9.38
CA ARG A 27 -0.35 0.05 -9.60
C ARG A 27 0.27 -0.37 -8.27
N LEU A 28 0.35 -1.68 -8.03
CA LEU A 28 0.99 -2.22 -6.84
C LEU A 28 2.51 -2.18 -7.00
N LEU A 29 3.21 -1.48 -6.10
CA LEU A 29 4.67 -1.32 -6.13
C LEU A 29 5.38 -2.25 -5.14
N HIS A 30 4.80 -2.44 -3.96
CA HIS A 30 5.39 -3.24 -2.90
C HIS A 30 4.31 -3.82 -1.99
N THR A 31 4.52 -5.07 -1.59
CA THR A 31 3.73 -5.77 -0.57
C THR A 31 4.62 -6.73 0.19
N GLU A 32 4.31 -6.90 1.47
CA GLU A 32 4.95 -7.89 2.33
C GLU A 32 3.90 -8.58 3.19
N VAL A 33 4.14 -9.85 3.49
CA VAL A 33 3.31 -10.65 4.40
C VAL A 33 3.93 -10.55 5.78
N CYS A 34 3.10 -10.31 6.78
CA CYS A 34 3.51 -10.24 8.19
C CYS A 34 2.78 -11.32 8.98
N SER A 35 3.44 -11.87 9.99
CA SER A 35 2.88 -12.93 10.83
C SER A 35 1.85 -12.39 11.81
N THR A 36 2.05 -11.15 12.28
CA THR A 36 1.13 -10.51 13.23
C THR A 36 0.59 -9.17 12.74
N ARG A 37 -0.59 -8.80 13.25
CA ARG A 37 -1.19 -7.49 13.02
C ARG A 37 -0.31 -6.35 13.55
N GLN A 38 0.44 -6.61 14.63
CA GLN A 38 1.32 -5.62 15.25
C GLN A 38 2.51 -5.31 14.34
N GLU A 39 3.21 -6.34 13.86
CA GLU A 39 4.31 -6.20 12.89
C GLU A 39 3.85 -5.45 11.64
N ALA A 40 2.71 -5.86 11.06
CA ALA A 40 2.14 -5.20 9.88
C ALA A 40 1.85 -3.71 10.12
N ARG A 41 1.45 -3.33 11.34
CA ARG A 41 1.21 -1.94 11.71
C ARG A 41 2.51 -1.15 11.88
N GLU A 42 3.53 -1.75 12.49
CA GLU A 42 4.86 -1.14 12.63
C GLU A 42 5.48 -0.89 11.26
N LYS A 43 5.41 -1.86 10.37
CA LYS A 43 5.83 -1.73 8.97
C LYS A 43 5.03 -0.67 8.21
N GLU A 44 3.70 -0.65 8.35
CA GLU A 44 2.87 0.38 7.73
C GLU A 44 3.26 1.79 8.19
N LYS A 45 3.59 1.97 9.48
CA LYS A 45 4.11 3.25 9.99
C LYS A 45 5.48 3.57 9.41
N TYR A 46 6.38 2.59 9.39
CA TYR A 46 7.72 2.74 8.82
C TYR A 46 7.68 3.17 7.36
N PHE A 47 6.91 2.52 6.50
CA PHE A 47 6.78 2.88 5.09
C PHE A 47 6.09 4.23 4.85
N LYS A 48 5.32 4.72 5.81
CA LYS A 48 4.74 6.07 5.78
C LYS A 48 5.67 7.16 6.32
N SER A 49 6.78 6.78 6.97
CA SER A 49 7.81 7.70 7.45
C SER A 49 8.60 8.34 6.29
N GLY A 50 9.43 9.34 6.59
CA GLY A 50 10.30 9.97 5.58
C GLY A 50 11.22 8.97 4.90
N PHE A 51 11.99 8.21 5.69
CA PHE A 51 12.91 7.19 5.17
C PHE A 51 12.19 6.09 4.37
N GLY A 52 11.05 5.61 4.89
CA GLY A 52 10.25 4.61 4.19
C GLY A 52 9.73 5.08 2.83
N ARG A 53 9.37 6.36 2.70
CA ARG A 53 8.98 6.95 1.41
C ARG A 53 10.13 7.05 0.42
N GLU A 54 11.34 7.37 0.88
CA GLU A 54 12.53 7.38 0.01
C GLU A 54 12.84 5.98 -0.53
N LEU A 55 12.70 4.94 0.30
CA LEU A 55 12.81 3.55 -0.17
C LEU A 55 11.77 3.22 -1.24
N ILE A 56 10.50 3.61 -1.04
CA ILE A 56 9.43 3.39 -2.04
C ILE A 56 9.72 4.16 -3.34
N LYS A 57 10.27 5.38 -3.27
CA LYS A 57 10.67 6.12 -4.47
C LYS A 57 11.75 5.39 -5.26
N GLY A 58 12.70 4.73 -4.59
CA GLY A 58 13.68 3.88 -5.26
C GLY A 58 13.05 2.73 -6.05
N LEU A 59 11.88 2.23 -5.63
CA LEU A 59 11.14 1.18 -6.34
C LEU A 59 10.34 1.69 -7.54
N LEU A 60 10.16 3.01 -7.69
CA LEU A 60 9.44 3.62 -8.83
C LEU A 60 10.26 3.60 -10.14
N VAL A 61 11.52 3.20 -10.08
CA VAL A 61 12.41 3.09 -11.25
C VAL A 61 12.52 1.63 -11.66
N LYS A 62 11.59 1.16 -12.48
CA LYS A 62 11.70 -0.01 -13.36
C LYS A 62 10.55 -0.04 -14.37
#